data_AF-A0A3G2T598-F1
#
_entry.id   AF-A0A3G2T598-F1
#
_cell.length_a   1.000
_cell.length_b   1.000
_cell.length_c   1.000
_cell.angle_alpha   90.00
_cell.angle_beta   90.00
_cell.angle_gamma   90.00
#
_symmetry.space_group_name_H-M   'P 1'
#
loop_
_entity.id
_entity.type
_entity.pdbx_description
1 polymer ?
#
loop_
_entity_poly.entity_id
_entity_poly.type
_entity_poly.pdbx_seq_one_letter_code
_entity_poly.pdbx_strand_id
1 'polypeptide(L)'
;MENEDIFHKVFELEEAIISYFKDLNKQGVWLFLAILGAFSAPNDYLKWLAFIIIIIMVAREVVNTKAWYLAENNNFKKMLNLYENKINQSDLDLAYKNILKERLIQLDQKYFTFGLTSLNIGINFFLAMIFLAASITYMILK
;
A
#
# COMPACT_ATOMS: atom_id res chain seq x y z
N MET A 1 -18.77 -18.33 -14.30
CA MET A 1 -17.46 -17.65 -14.39
C MET A 1 -16.50 -18.72 -14.85
N GLU A 2 -15.90 -18.57 -16.03
CA GLU A 2 -14.99 -19.58 -16.56
C GLU A 2 -13.71 -19.66 -15.72
N ASN A 3 -13.14 -20.86 -15.58
CA ASN A 3 -11.97 -21.12 -14.74
C ASN A 3 -10.75 -20.26 -15.11
N GLU A 4 -10.61 -19.87 -16.38
CA GLU A 4 -9.57 -18.94 -16.85
C GLU A 4 -9.72 -17.52 -16.26
N ASP A 5 -10.95 -17.07 -16.01
CA ASP A 5 -11.25 -15.74 -15.46
C ASP A 5 -10.81 -15.60 -13.99
N ILE A 6 -10.82 -16.70 -13.21
CA ILE A 6 -10.32 -16.67 -11.82
C ILE A 6 -8.80 -16.58 -11.80
N PHE A 7 -8.12 -17.35 -12.66
CA PHE A 7 -6.67 -17.34 -12.73
C PHE A 7 -6.16 -15.97 -13.13
N HIS A 8 -6.71 -15.39 -14.20
CA HIS A 8 -6.29 -14.09 -14.69
C HIS A 8 -6.45 -12.98 -13.63
N LYS A 9 -7.57 -13.00 -12.90
CA LYS A 9 -7.85 -12.02 -11.84
C LYS A 9 -6.93 -12.13 -10.62
N VAL A 10 -6.51 -13.33 -10.24
CA VAL A 10 -5.54 -13.52 -9.14
C VAL A 10 -4.17 -12.93 -9.52
N PHE A 11 -3.73 -13.12 -10.77
CA PHE A 11 -2.49 -12.53 -11.27
C PHE A 11 -2.57 -11.00 -11.39
N GLU A 12 -3.69 -10.47 -11.87
CA GLU A 12 -3.92 -9.02 -11.90
C GLU A 12 -3.90 -8.41 -10.49
N LEU A 13 -4.50 -9.08 -9.51
CA LEU A 13 -4.47 -8.64 -8.12
C LEU A 13 -3.04 -8.61 -7.58
N GLU A 14 -2.25 -9.65 -7.87
CA GLU A 14 -0.85 -9.72 -7.47
C GLU A 14 -0.03 -8.57 -8.06
N GLU A 15 -0.13 -8.34 -9.37
CA GLU A 15 0.58 -7.27 -10.04
C GLU A 15 0.15 -5.90 -9.48
N ALA A 16 -1.14 -5.72 -9.21
CA ALA A 16 -1.66 -4.51 -8.60
C ALA A 16 -1.08 -4.26 -7.19
N ILE A 17 -0.99 -5.30 -6.34
CA ILE A 17 -0.38 -5.21 -5.00
C ILE A 17 1.11 -4.87 -5.12
N ILE A 18 1.85 -5.56 -5.99
CA ILE A 18 3.28 -5.31 -6.20
C ILE A 18 3.51 -3.87 -6.67
N SER A 19 2.76 -3.43 -7.67
CA SER A 19 2.86 -2.07 -8.21
C SER A 19 2.54 -1.03 -7.13
N TYR A 20 1.48 -1.25 -6.36
CA TYR A 20 1.08 -0.36 -5.27
C TYR A 20 2.22 -0.14 -4.28
N PHE A 21 2.82 -1.21 -3.76
CA PHE A 21 3.88 -1.08 -2.76
C PHE A 21 5.18 -0.49 -3.34
N LYS A 22 5.49 -0.77 -4.60
CA LYS A 22 6.64 -0.16 -5.30
C LYS A 22 6.46 1.34 -5.44
N ASP A 23 5.28 1.78 -5.85
CA ASP A 23 4.95 3.20 -5.98
C ASP A 23 4.93 3.88 -4.61
N LEU A 24 4.33 3.25 -3.60
CA LEU A 24 4.32 3.73 -2.22
C LEU A 24 5.75 3.99 -1.72
N ASN A 25 6.67 3.05 -1.96
CA ASN A 25 8.07 3.18 -1.55
C ASN A 25 8.80 4.32 -2.28
N LYS A 26 8.49 4.55 -3.56
CA LYS A 26 9.01 5.69 -4.32
C LYS A 26 8.46 7.01 -3.79
N GLN A 27 7.15 7.07 -3.50
CA GLN A 27 6.52 8.24 -2.90
C GLN A 27 7.06 8.52 -1.49
N GLY A 28 7.46 7.49 -0.74
CA GLY A 28 8.12 7.64 0.55
C GLY A 28 9.40 8.50 0.48
N VAL A 29 10.23 8.32 -0.54
CA VAL A 29 11.43 9.15 -0.74
C VAL A 29 11.06 10.61 -1.01
N TRP A 30 10.05 10.85 -1.85
CA TRP A 30 9.57 12.20 -2.14
C TRP A 30 8.95 12.87 -0.93
N LEU A 31 8.18 12.11 -0.14
CA LEU A 31 7.62 12.57 1.12
C LEU A 31 8.72 13.01 2.09
N PHE A 32 9.77 12.19 2.25
CA PHE A 32 10.90 12.54 3.10
C PHE A 32 11.57 13.84 2.66
N LEU A 33 11.83 14.01 1.37
CA LEU A 33 12.39 15.25 0.82
C LEU A 33 11.46 16.46 1.00
N ALA A 34 10.15 16.27 0.82
CA ALA A 34 9.17 17.33 1.01
C ALA A 34 9.12 17.81 2.46
N ILE A 35 9.22 16.89 3.43
CA ILE A 35 9.27 17.23 4.86
C ILE A 35 10.53 18.04 5.19
N LEU A 36 11.70 17.65 4.67
CA LEU A 36 12.94 18.42 4.83
C LEU A 36 12.82 19.82 4.22
N GLY A 37 12.21 19.92 3.03
CA GLY A 37 11.92 21.19 2.38
C GLY A 37 10.95 22.06 3.18
N ALA A 38 9.93 21.47 3.80
CA ALA A 38 9.00 22.21 4.65
C ALA A 38 9.73 22.80 5.87
N PHE A 39 10.64 22.05 6.51
CA PHE A 39 11.42 22.54 7.65
C PHE A 39 12.39 23.68 7.34
N SER A 40 12.88 23.76 6.09
CA SER A 40 13.82 24.81 5.70
C SER A 40 13.16 26.18 5.53
N ALA A 41 11.82 26.25 5.48
CA ALA A 41 11.12 27.50 5.39
C ALA A 41 11.42 28.38 6.63
N PRO A 42 11.71 29.68 6.47
CA PRO A 42 12.11 30.54 7.59
C PRO A 42 10.94 30.93 8.51
N ASN A 43 9.71 30.89 8.00
CA ASN A 43 8.49 31.32 8.71
C ASN A 43 7.67 30.11 9.14
N ASP A 44 7.31 30.05 10.43
CA ASP A 44 6.58 28.92 11.01
C ASP A 44 5.17 28.73 10.44
N TYR A 45 4.48 29.80 10.04
CA TYR A 45 3.19 29.70 9.34
C TYR A 45 3.34 29.00 7.98
N LEU A 46 4.39 29.32 7.22
CA LEU A 46 4.67 28.66 5.94
C LEU A 46 5.08 27.20 6.13
N LYS A 47 5.80 26.86 7.20
CA LYS A 47 6.07 25.46 7.58
C LYS A 47 4.77 24.71 7.78
N TRP A 48 3.88 25.22 8.64
CA TRP A 48 2.58 24.59 8.92
C TRP A 48 1.74 24.39 7.66
N LEU A 49 1.67 25.40 6.79
CA LEU A 49 0.97 25.30 5.52
C LEU A 49 1.56 24.20 4.62
N ALA A 50 2.90 24.15 4.50
CA ALA A 50 3.59 23.12 3.72
C ALA A 50 3.30 21.71 4.26
N PHE A 51 3.31 21.52 5.59
CA PHE A 51 2.97 20.25 6.22
C PHE A 51 1.53 19.81 5.94
N ILE A 52 0.56 20.73 6.01
CA ILE A 52 -0.84 20.42 5.68
C ILE A 52 -0.97 19.96 4.21
N ILE A 53 -0.30 20.65 3.29
CA ILE A 53 -0.28 20.28 1.86
C ILE A 53 0.34 18.89 1.68
N ILE A 54 1.47 18.61 2.33
CA ILE A 54 2.12 17.29 2.29
C ILE A 54 1.17 16.20 2.78
N ILE A 55 0.47 16.40 3.91
CA ILE A 55 -0.48 15.42 4.45
C ILE A 55 -1.61 15.16 3.44
N ILE A 56 -2.17 16.21 2.84
CA ILE A 56 -3.25 16.07 1.84
C ILE A 56 -2.75 15.28 0.62
N MET A 57 -1.54 15.59 0.12
CA MET A 57 -0.96 14.90 -1.03
C MET A 57 -0.68 13.42 -0.72
N VAL A 58 -0.13 13.11 0.46
CA VAL A 58 0.11 11.72 0.88
C VAL A 58 -1.21 10.96 1.02
N ALA A 59 -2.22 11.56 1.68
CA ALA A 59 -3.52 10.94 1.81
C ALA A 59 -4.14 10.62 0.44
N ARG A 60 -4.00 11.54 -0.52
CA ARG A 60 -4.46 11.33 -1.90
C ARG A 60 -3.71 10.18 -2.58
N GLU A 61 -2.39 10.13 -2.51
CA GLU A 61 -1.60 9.08 -3.15
C GLU A 61 -1.84 7.69 -2.54
N VAL A 62 -2.04 7.61 -1.22
CA VAL A 62 -2.38 6.34 -0.54
C VAL A 62 -3.74 5.81 -0.99
N VAL A 63 -4.71 6.69 -1.24
CA VAL A 63 -6.09 6.30 -1.58
C VAL A 63 -6.31 6.18 -3.09
N ASN A 64 -5.54 6.86 -3.93
CA ASN A 64 -5.81 7.02 -5.36
C ASN A 64 -4.88 6.20 -6.27
N THR A 65 -4.79 4.90 -6.01
CA THR A 65 -3.99 3.98 -6.85
C THR A 65 -4.91 3.13 -7.73
N LYS A 66 -4.46 2.80 -8.95
CA LYS A 66 -5.19 1.91 -9.88
C LYS A 66 -5.60 0.58 -9.23
N ALA A 67 -4.81 0.14 -8.25
CA ALA A 67 -5.04 -1.06 -7.47
C ALA A 67 -6.30 -0.96 -6.57
N TRP A 68 -6.70 0.23 -6.11
CA TRP A 68 -7.98 0.47 -5.42
C TRP A 68 -9.18 0.39 -6.36
N TYR A 69 -9.00 0.79 -7.62
CA TYR A 69 -10.04 0.71 -8.65
C TYR A 69 -10.33 -0.74 -9.03
N LEU A 70 -9.29 -1.58 -9.12
CA LEU A 70 -9.40 -3.04 -9.29
C LEU A 70 -9.97 -3.74 -8.05
N ALA A 71 -9.84 -3.13 -6.87
CA ALA A 71 -10.37 -3.64 -5.62
C ALA A 71 -11.82 -3.18 -5.32
N GLU A 72 -12.51 -2.52 -6.24
CA GLU A 72 -13.85 -1.94 -6.02
C GLU A 72 -13.92 -1.04 -4.76
N ASN A 73 -12.89 -0.24 -4.50
CA ASN A 73 -12.74 0.55 -3.27
C ASN A 73 -12.74 -0.27 -1.97
N ASN A 74 -12.46 -1.56 -2.02
CA ASN A 74 -12.25 -2.39 -0.84
C ASN A 74 -10.76 -2.50 -0.49
N ASN A 75 -10.49 -2.71 0.81
CA ASN A 75 -9.16 -3.07 1.31
C ASN A 75 -8.64 -4.33 0.58
N PHE A 76 -7.38 -4.34 0.13
CA PHE A 76 -6.72 -5.50 -0.48
C PHE A 76 -6.94 -6.80 0.29
N LYS A 77 -6.98 -6.74 1.63
CA LYS A 77 -7.26 -7.90 2.49
C LYS A 77 -8.66 -8.50 2.26
N LYS A 78 -9.67 -7.66 2.03
CA LYS A 78 -11.02 -8.12 1.66
C LYS A 78 -11.01 -8.78 0.28
N MET A 79 -10.22 -8.24 -0.66
CA MET A 79 -10.10 -8.82 -2.00
C MET A 79 -9.40 -10.18 -1.98
N LEU A 80 -8.31 -10.33 -1.20
CA LEU A 80 -7.65 -11.62 -1.00
C LEU A 80 -8.66 -12.68 -0.50
N ASN A 81 -9.45 -12.35 0.52
CA ASN A 81 -10.50 -13.25 1.03
C ASN A 81 -11.60 -13.54 0.00
N LEU A 82 -11.99 -12.55 -0.80
CA LEU A 82 -12.99 -12.71 -1.85
C LEU A 82 -12.52 -13.70 -2.92
N TYR A 83 -11.26 -13.56 -3.37
CA TYR A 83 -10.67 -14.50 -4.33
C TYR A 83 -10.43 -15.88 -3.72
N GLU A 84 -10.05 -15.98 -2.45
CA GLU A 84 -9.97 -17.25 -1.75
C GLU A 84 -11.32 -17.99 -1.75
N ASN A 85 -12.41 -17.28 -1.46
CA ASN A 85 -13.77 -17.82 -1.52
C ASN A 85 -14.17 -18.23 -2.95
N LYS A 86 -13.82 -17.44 -3.97
CA LYS A 86 -14.06 -17.79 -5.37
C LYS A 86 -13.27 -19.04 -5.79
N ILE A 87 -12.03 -19.18 -5.37
CA ILE A 87 -11.22 -20.38 -5.62
C ILE A 87 -11.87 -21.61 -4.96
N ASN A 88 -12.36 -21.47 -3.72
CA ASN A 88 -13.06 -22.55 -3.02
C ASN A 88 -14.29 -23.04 -3.80
N GLN A 89 -15.09 -22.11 -4.31
CA GLN A 89 -16.34 -22.36 -5.03
C GLN A 89 -16.16 -22.76 -6.51
N SER A 90 -14.96 -22.62 -7.07
CA SER A 90 -14.69 -22.96 -8.47
C SER A 90 -14.68 -24.46 -8.73
N ASP A 91 -14.89 -24.88 -9.98
CA ASP A 91 -14.77 -26.29 -10.40
C ASP A 91 -13.33 -26.66 -10.78
N LEU A 92 -12.35 -25.87 -10.33
CA LEU A 92 -10.93 -26.14 -10.54
C LEU A 92 -10.50 -27.43 -9.84
N ASP A 93 -9.54 -28.12 -10.44
CA ASP A 93 -8.91 -29.28 -9.80
C ASP A 93 -8.20 -28.87 -8.48
N LEU A 94 -8.16 -29.82 -7.54
CA LEU A 94 -7.68 -29.61 -6.18
C LEU A 94 -6.23 -29.11 -6.17
N ALA A 95 -5.38 -29.62 -7.07
CA ALA A 95 -3.98 -29.19 -7.17
C ALA A 95 -3.90 -27.70 -7.55
N TYR A 96 -4.70 -27.27 -8.53
CA TYR A 96 -4.73 -25.87 -8.97
C TYR A 96 -5.30 -24.93 -7.91
N LYS A 97 -6.34 -25.35 -7.19
CA LYS A 97 -6.88 -24.59 -6.05
C LYS A 97 -5.81 -24.34 -4.98
N ASN A 98 -5.01 -25.36 -4.67
CA ASN A 98 -3.96 -25.25 -3.67
C ASN A 98 -2.87 -24.27 -4.09
N ILE A 99 -2.43 -24.31 -5.36
CA ILE A 99 -1.43 -23.39 -5.91
C ILE A 99 -1.91 -21.93 -5.80
N LEU A 100 -3.15 -21.65 -6.21
CA LEU A 100 -3.70 -20.30 -6.18
C LEU A 100 -3.85 -19.78 -4.74
N LYS A 101 -4.31 -20.62 -3.82
CA LYS A 101 -4.41 -20.27 -2.40
C LYS A 101 -3.05 -20.00 -1.78
N GLU A 102 -2.06 -20.84 -2.05
CA GLU A 102 -0.71 -20.65 -1.54
C GLU A 102 -0.14 -19.31 -2.00
N ARG A 103 -0.37 -18.94 -3.27
CA ARG A 103 0.02 -17.63 -3.81
C ARG A 103 -0.69 -16.47 -3.10
N LEU A 104 -1.99 -16.56 -2.85
CA LEU A 104 -2.72 -15.55 -2.07
C LEU A 104 -2.19 -15.41 -0.63
N ILE A 105 -1.88 -16.54 0.04
CA ILE A 105 -1.29 -16.55 1.38
C ILE A 105 0.10 -15.91 1.38
N GLN A 106 0.93 -16.22 0.38
CA GLN A 106 2.25 -15.61 0.24
C GLN A 106 2.14 -14.10 0.03
N LEU A 107 1.15 -13.63 -0.74
CA LEU A 107 0.89 -12.19 -0.90
C LEU A 107 0.46 -11.53 0.42
N ASP A 108 -0.46 -12.15 1.16
CA ASP A 108 -0.89 -11.65 2.47
C ASP A 108 0.31 -11.54 3.44
N GLN A 109 1.09 -12.61 3.55
CA GLN A 109 2.27 -12.66 4.42
C GLN A 109 3.35 -11.67 4.03
N LYS A 110 3.58 -11.46 2.74
CA LYS A 110 4.65 -10.60 2.24
C LYS A 110 4.32 -9.11 2.37
N TYR A 111 3.07 -8.72 2.09
CA TYR A 111 2.68 -7.32 1.94
C TYR A 111 1.84 -6.78 3.11
N PHE A 112 1.11 -7.63 3.84
CA PHE A 112 0.13 -7.20 4.84
C PHE A 112 0.39 -7.73 6.25
N THR A 113 1.18 -8.79 6.41
CA THR A 113 1.64 -9.25 7.73
C THR A 113 2.83 -8.42 8.19
N PHE A 114 2.64 -7.68 9.28
CA PHE A 114 3.67 -6.82 9.85
C PHE A 114 4.85 -7.67 10.35
N GLY A 115 5.99 -7.56 9.68
CA GLY A 115 7.21 -8.31 9.98
C GLY A 115 8.43 -7.79 9.20
N LEU A 116 9.61 -8.36 9.46
CA LEU A 116 10.89 -8.01 8.80
C LEU A 116 10.80 -8.05 7.26
N THR A 117 10.01 -8.96 6.70
CA THR A 117 9.77 -9.08 5.26
C THR A 117 8.90 -7.95 4.70
N SER A 118 7.89 -7.49 5.46
CA SER A 118 7.07 -6.33 5.10
C SER A 118 7.86 -5.03 5.21
N LEU A 119 8.83 -4.95 6.12
CA LEU A 119 9.69 -3.78 6.25
C LEU A 119 10.51 -3.58 4.96
N ASN A 120 11.02 -4.64 4.33
CA ASN A 120 11.72 -4.50 3.04
C ASN A 120 10.84 -3.92 1.91
N ILE A 121 9.51 -3.99 2.06
CA ILE A 121 8.54 -3.62 1.05
C ILE A 121 7.80 -2.38 1.52
N GLY A 122 8.38 -1.22 1.21
CA GLY A 122 7.83 0.08 1.65
C GLY A 122 8.58 0.74 2.80
N ILE A 123 9.81 0.29 3.13
CA ILE A 123 10.63 0.89 4.20
C ILE A 123 10.75 2.40 4.08
N ASN A 124 10.90 2.94 2.87
CA ASN A 124 11.08 4.37 2.67
C ASN A 124 9.80 5.12 3.04
N PHE A 125 8.64 4.58 2.67
CA PHE A 125 7.36 5.18 3.04
C PHE A 125 7.13 5.11 4.55
N PHE A 126 7.42 3.97 5.16
CA PHE A 126 7.31 3.80 6.62
C PHE A 126 8.23 4.77 7.38
N LEU A 127 9.50 4.86 6.99
CA LEU A 127 10.45 5.80 7.58
C LEU A 127 10.03 7.26 7.37
N ALA A 128 9.53 7.60 6.18
CA ALA A 128 9.02 8.94 5.89
C ALA A 128 7.80 9.30 6.73
N MET A 129 6.91 8.33 7.01
CA MET A 129 5.77 8.51 7.90
C MET A 129 6.18 8.67 9.37
N ILE A 130 7.17 7.90 9.85
CA ILE A 130 7.76 8.12 11.18
C ILE A 130 8.35 9.53 11.26
N PHE A 131 9.11 9.91 10.24
CA PHE A 131 9.72 11.23 10.18
C PHE A 131 8.66 12.33 10.17
N LEU A 132 7.59 12.18 9.40
CA LEU A 132 6.43 13.09 9.39
C LEU A 132 5.79 13.21 10.79
N ALA A 133 5.56 12.09 11.47
CA ALA A 133 4.96 12.09 12.80
C ALA A 133 5.86 12.78 13.84
N ALA A 134 7.17 12.49 13.82
CA ALA A 134 8.16 13.14 14.67
C ALA A 134 8.23 14.65 14.39
N SER A 135 8.15 15.02 13.10
CA SER A 135 8.15 16.41 12.62
C SER A 135 6.98 17.21 13.17
N ILE A 136 5.76 16.67 13.02
CA ILE A 136 4.53 17.28 13.53
C ILE A 136 4.59 17.40 15.06
N THR A 137 5.05 16.34 15.74
CA THR A 137 5.18 16.33 17.21
C THR A 137 6.15 17.42 17.68
N TYR A 138 7.29 17.56 17.03
CA TYR A 138 8.26 18.62 17.32
C TYR A 138 7.67 20.02 17.13
N MET A 139 6.89 20.23 16.07
CA MET A 139 6.24 21.52 15.80
C MET A 139 5.13 21.87 16.78
N ILE A 140 4.46 20.89 17.40
CA ILE A 140 3.41 21.13 18.41
C ILE A 140 4.03 21.46 19.78
N LEU A 141 5.16 20.83 20.11
CA LEU A 141 5.78 20.95 21.44
C LEU A 141 6.69 22.17 21.62
N LYS A 142 6.98 22.89 20.53
CA LYS A 142 7.89 24.04 20.52
C LYS A 142 7.12 25.34 20.31
#